data_AF-A0A6B2LWT9-F1
#
_entry.id   AF-A0A6B2LWT9-F1
#
_cell.length_a   1.000
_cell.length_b   1.000
_cell.length_c   1.000
_cell.angle_alpha   90.00
_cell.angle_beta   90.00
_cell.angle_gamma   90.00
#
_symmetry.space_group_name_H-M   'P 1'
#
loop_
_entity.id
_entity.type
_entity.pdbx_description
1 polymer ?
#
loop_
_entity_poly.entity_id
_entity_poly.type
_entity_poly.pdbx_seq_one_letter_code
_entity_poly.pdbx_strand_id
1 'polypeptide(L)' 'MEGTSYSLEILDTNANEQFEAMKELYIKATNGMILVYSVTHKDTFEEIPNIHANIVNIRSQKK' A
#
# COMPACT_ATOMS: atom_id res chain seq x y z
N MET A 1 0.77 27.05 8.11
CA MET A 1 2.23 27.15 8.26
C MET A 1 2.79 27.28 6.85
N GLU A 2 3.14 28.49 6.43
CA GLU A 2 3.65 28.78 5.09
C GLU A 2 5.13 28.40 4.99
N GLY A 3 5.52 27.77 3.88
CA GLY A 3 6.93 27.68 3.44
C GLY A 3 7.70 26.38 3.72
N THR A 4 7.08 25.32 4.29
CA THR A 4 7.80 24.05 4.48
C THR A 4 7.78 23.20 3.21
N SER A 5 8.97 22.88 2.68
CA SER A 5 9.14 21.92 1.58
C SER A 5 9.23 20.50 2.12
N TYR A 6 8.54 19.56 1.47
CA TYR A 6 8.55 18.15 1.84
C TYR A 6 9.06 17.31 0.65
N SER A 7 9.88 16.31 0.95
CA SER A 7 10.25 15.29 -0.02
C SER A 7 9.24 14.16 0.07
N LEU A 8 8.53 13.89 -1.03
CA LEU A 8 7.58 12.79 -1.15
C LEU A 8 8.12 11.78 -2.15
N GLU A 9 8.31 10.54 -1.71
CA GLU A 9 8.62 9.42 -2.58
C GLU A 9 7.33 8.64 -2.85
N ILE A 10 7.00 8.46 -4.13
CA ILE A 10 5.83 7.69 -4.57
C ILE A 10 6.34 6.43 -5.26
N LEU A 11 5.93 5.28 -4.72
CA LEU A 11 6.20 3.97 -5.31
C LEU A 11 4.95 3.46 -6.00
N ASP A 12 5.02 3.22 -7.30
CA ASP A 12 3.97 2.54 -8.05
C ASP A 12 4.20 1.03 -7.96
N THR A 13 3.29 0.32 -7.29
CA THR A 13 3.37 -1.13 -7.12
C THR A 13 2.52 -1.78 -8.22
N ASN A 14 3.14 -2.61 -9.07
CA ASN A 14 2.37 -3.43 -10.01
C ASN A 14 1.55 -4.45 -9.19
N ALA A 15 0.24 -4.52 -9.42
CA ALA A 15 -0.65 -5.49 -8.76
C ALA A 15 -0.23 -6.97 -8.97
N ASN A 16 0.61 -7.24 -9.97
CA ASN A 16 1.13 -8.57 -10.31
C ASN A 16 2.60 -8.79 -9.92
N GLU A 17 3.18 -7.98 -9.03
CA GLU A 17 4.58 -8.14 -8.60
C GLU A 17 4.85 -9.54 -8.03
N GLN A 18 5.74 -10.29 -8.68
CA GLN A 18 5.97 -11.72 -8.46
C GLN A 18 6.78 -12.05 -7.19
N PHE A 19 7.13 -11.04 -6.38
CA PHE A 19 8.01 -11.22 -5.22
C PHE A 19 7.35 -10.69 -3.93
N GLU A 20 6.61 -11.57 -3.24
CA GLU A 20 5.91 -11.24 -1.98
C GLU A 20 6.86 -10.66 -0.91
N ALA A 21 8.13 -11.07 -0.89
CA ALA A 21 9.15 -10.52 0.01
C ALA A 21 9.44 -9.02 -0.22
N MET A 22 9.41 -8.55 -1.48
CA MET A 22 9.62 -7.13 -1.79
C MET A 22 8.42 -6.30 -1.35
N LYS A 23 7.21 -6.81 -1.60
CA LYS A 23 5.95 -6.19 -1.17
C LYS A 23 5.91 -5.99 0.35
N GLU A 24 6.32 -6.98 1.14
CA GLU A 24 6.43 -6.83 2.59
C GLU A 24 7.41 -5.71 3.00
N LEU A 25 8.58 -5.63 2.35
CA LEU A 25 9.57 -4.59 2.64
C LEU A 25 9.01 -3.19 2.38
N TYR A 26 8.32 -2.99 1.27
CA TYR A 26 7.69 -1.71 0.94
C TYR A 26 6.59 -1.33 1.93
N ILE A 27 5.74 -2.29 2.31
CA ILE A 27 4.69 -2.07 3.33
C ILE A 27 5.29 -1.70 4.69
N LYS A 28 6.42 -2.31 5.07
CA LYS A 28 7.12 -2.02 6.33
C LYS A 28 7.86 -0.68 6.32
N ALA A 29 8.30 -0.21 5.15
CA ALA A 29 9.10 1.00 4.98
C ALA A 29 8.25 2.27 4.76
N THR A 30 7.07 2.15 4.15
CA THR A 30 6.25 3.32 3.79
C THR A 30 5.62 4.03 5.00
N ASN A 31 5.45 5.35 4.88
CA ASN A 31 4.71 6.15 5.85
C ASN A 31 3.19 6.10 5.61
N GLY A 32 2.76 5.85 4.38
CA GLY A 32 1.35 5.84 3.99
C GLY A 32 1.11 5.02 2.72
N MET A 33 -0.12 4.59 2.50
CA MET A 33 -0.50 3.82 1.32
C MET A 33 -1.83 4.34 0.78
N ILE A 34 -1.97 4.34 -0.53
CA ILE A 34 -3.22 4.62 -1.22
C ILE A 34 -3.70 3.30 -1.83
N LEU A 35 -4.92 2.88 -1.49
CA LEU A 35 -5.56 1.71 -2.09
C LEU A 35 -6.50 2.19 -3.18
N VAL A 36 -6.31 1.66 -4.39
CA VAL A 36 -7.05 2.07 -5.59
C VAL A 36 -7.81 0.86 -6.14
N TYR A 37 -9.04 1.09 -6.61
CA TYR A 37 -9.88 0.08 -7.25
C TYR A 37 -10.48 0.63 -8.54
N SER A 38 -11.02 -0.25 -9.37
CA SER A 38 -11.68 0.10 -10.63
C SER A 38 -13.19 0.23 -10.45
N VAL A 39 -13.76 1.35 -10.90
CA VAL A 39 -15.22 1.57 -10.85
C VAL A 39 -15.99 0.69 -11.84
N THR A 40 -15.31 0.11 -12.83
CA THR A 40 -15.92 -0.78 -13.82
C THR A 40 -15.80 -2.26 -13.45
N HIS A 41 -15.04 -2.60 -12.39
CA HIS A 41 -14.78 -3.96 -11.94
C HIS A 41 -15.00 -4.07 -10.43
N LYS A 42 -16.21 -4.49 -10.04
CA LYS A 42 -16.68 -4.50 -8.64
C LYS A 42 -15.83 -5.38 -7.72
N ASP A 43 -15.32 -6.49 -8.24
CA ASP A 43 -14.40 -7.41 -7.58
C ASP A 43 -13.17 -6.68 -7.02
N THR A 44 -12.60 -5.72 -7.76
CA THR A 44 -11.45 -4.94 -7.29
C THR A 44 -11.75 -4.08 -6.06
N PHE A 45 -13.01 -3.62 -5.90
CA PHE A 45 -13.45 -2.90 -4.71
C PHE A 45 -13.67 -3.85 -3.52
N GLU A 46 -14.27 -5.01 -3.79
CA GLU A 46 -14.54 -6.05 -2.79
C GLU A 46 -13.25 -6.64 -2.20
N GLU A 47 -12.13 -6.56 -2.92
CA GLU A 47 -10.82 -7.01 -2.46
C GLU A 47 -10.12 -6.01 -1.51
N ILE A 48 -10.46 -4.72 -1.55
CA ILE A 48 -9.82 -3.66 -0.76
C ILE A 48 -9.75 -3.97 0.75
N PRO A 49 -10.82 -4.47 1.41
CA PRO A 49 -10.75 -4.84 2.83
C PRO A 49 -9.71 -5.93 3.13
N ASN A 50 -9.56 -6.91 2.23
CA ASN A 50 -8.59 -8.00 2.39
C ASN A 50 -7.16 -7.48 2.25
N ILE A 51 -6.91 -6.64 1.23
CA ILE A 51 -5.60 -5.99 1.02
C ILE A 51 -5.23 -5.13 2.24
N HIS A 52 -6.18 -4.33 2.74
CA HIS A 52 -6.00 -3.52 3.94
C HIS A 52 -5.67 -4.36 5.18
N ALA A 53 -6.41 -5.46 5.42
CA ALA A 53 -6.15 -6.36 6.53
C ALA A 53 -4.75 -6.98 6.46
N ASN A 54 -4.31 -7.39 5.26
CA ASN A 54 -2.94 -7.88 5.05
C ASN A 54 -1.89 -6.81 5.40
N ILE A 55 -2.04 -5.59 4.89
CA ILE A 55 -1.14 -4.46 5.21
C ILE A 55 -1.07 -4.21 6.73
N VAL A 56 -2.21 -4.20 7.41
CA VAL A 56 -2.27 -4.00 8.87
C VAL A 56 -1.54 -5.12 9.61
N ASN A 57 -1.73 -6.37 9.19
CA ASN A 57 -1.04 -7.52 9.77
C ASN A 57 0.48 -7.45 9.56
N ILE A 58 0.95 -7.06 8.38
CA ILE A 58 2.39 -6.89 8.12
C ILE A 58 2.98 -5.77 8.99
N ARG A 59 2.26 -4.66 9.16
CA ARG A 59 2.72 -3.53 9.97
C ARG A 59 2.68 -3.82 11.48
N SER A 60 1.78 -4.68 11.95
CA SER A 60 1.67 -5.05 13.37
C SER A 60 2.73 -6.06 13.84
N GLN A 61 3.41 -6.75 12.90
CA GLN A 61 4.52 -7.66 13.22
C GLN A 61 5.82 -6.96 13.62
N LYS A 62 5.89 -5.62 13.62
CA LYS A 62 7.00 -4.87 14.22
C LYS A 62 6.92 -4.96 15.76
N LYS A 63 7.62 -5.93 16.34
CA LYS A 63 8.06 -5.92 17.73
C LYS A 63 9.57 -5.74 17.80
#